data_AF-A0A384HRL5-F1
#
_entry.id   AF-A0A384HRL5-F1
#
_cell.length_a   1.000
_cell.length_b   1.000
_cell.length_c   1.000
_cell.angle_alpha   90.00
_cell.angle_beta   90.00
_cell.angle_gamma   90.00
#
_symmetry.space_group_name_H-M   'P 1'
#
loop_
_entity.id
_entity.type
_entity.pdbx_description
1 polymer ?
#
loop_
_entity_poly.entity_id
_entity_poly.type
_entity_poly.pdbx_seq_one_letter_code
_entity_poly.pdbx_strand_id
1 'polypeptide(L)'
;MEALLGYEWRSRLTAAWLIGAGRRATFRERIGDLLLASEFCFSGSAYCFALARFGTHADAEVLTAYLDHYLPRTDLRYDQPAALGALLRLDAHLGTHHADRFTQPDGLWEQWVNALAHLRDHPAYTPVERRRWTDLQCDFANGWTRG
;
A
#
# COMPACT_ATOMS: atom_id res chain seq x y z
N MET A 1 11.07 -9.83 17.03
CA MET A 1 10.46 -9.04 15.94
C MET A 1 9.01 -9.45 15.71
N GLU A 2 8.70 -10.75 15.77
CA GLU A 2 7.32 -11.28 15.75
C GLU A 2 6.41 -10.70 16.84
N ALA A 3 6.93 -10.49 18.07
CA ALA A 3 6.15 -9.93 19.17
C ALA A 3 5.51 -8.55 18.86
N LEU A 4 6.15 -7.70 18.04
CA LEU A 4 5.61 -6.36 17.72
C LEU A 4 4.42 -6.41 16.74
N LEU A 5 4.29 -7.48 15.95
CA LEU A 5 3.13 -7.69 15.08
C LEU A 5 1.92 -8.25 15.86
N GLY A 6 2.11 -8.66 17.12
CA GLY A 6 1.08 -9.21 18.00
C GLY A 6 0.41 -8.22 18.95
N TYR A 7 0.94 -7.00 19.11
CA TYR A 7 0.40 -5.94 20.00
C TYR A 7 -0.22 -4.77 19.21
N GLU A 8 -0.74 -3.76 19.94
CA GLU A 8 -1.37 -2.51 19.51
C GLU A 8 -0.87 -1.91 18.18
N TRP A 9 -1.74 -1.16 17.49
CA TRP A 9 -1.50 -0.61 16.14
C TRP A 9 -0.18 0.17 15.97
N ARG A 10 0.34 0.78 17.04
CA ARG A 10 1.64 1.50 17.04
C ARG A 10 2.83 0.54 16.89
N SER A 11 2.80 -0.59 17.58
CA SER A 11 3.85 -1.61 17.49
C SER A 11 3.87 -2.25 16.11
N ARG A 12 2.69 -2.52 15.55
CA ARG A 12 2.51 -3.02 14.18
C ARG A 12 3.04 -2.03 13.14
N LEU A 13 2.71 -0.74 13.29
CA LEU A 13 3.20 0.34 12.44
C LEU A 13 4.74 0.40 12.44
N THR A 14 5.36 0.47 13.62
CA THR A 14 6.82 0.51 13.75
C THR A 14 7.48 -0.74 13.16
N ALA A 15 6.93 -1.93 13.44
CA ALA A 15 7.46 -3.18 12.90
C ALA A 15 7.44 -3.19 11.37
N ALA A 16 6.33 -2.78 10.74
CA ALA A 16 6.20 -2.72 9.29
C ALA A 16 7.23 -1.75 8.66
N TRP A 17 7.44 -0.58 9.26
CA TRP A 17 8.49 0.35 8.82
C TRP A 17 9.89 -0.24 8.91
N LEU A 18 10.25 -0.89 10.02
CA LEU A 18 11.55 -1.55 10.19
C LEU A 18 11.76 -2.70 9.19
N ILE A 19 10.69 -3.47 8.94
CA ILE A 19 10.70 -4.56 7.96
C ILE A 19 10.93 -4.02 6.55
N GLY A 20 10.21 -2.97 6.14
CA GLY A 20 10.36 -2.34 4.83
C GLY A 20 11.70 -1.63 4.64
N ALA A 21 12.20 -0.95 5.68
CA ALA A 21 13.53 -0.33 5.66
C ALA A 21 14.63 -1.38 5.46
N GLY A 22 14.56 -2.50 6.20
CA GLY A 22 15.50 -3.61 6.10
C GLY A 22 15.22 -4.62 4.98
N ARG A 23 14.19 -4.39 4.14
CA ARG A 23 13.73 -5.29 3.06
C ARG A 23 13.59 -6.76 3.51
N ARG A 24 13.08 -7.01 4.72
CA ARG A 24 12.98 -8.35 5.31
C ARG A 24 11.79 -9.13 4.72
N ALA A 25 11.95 -9.62 3.49
CA ALA A 25 10.89 -10.28 2.73
C ALA A 25 10.36 -11.59 3.35
N THR A 26 11.04 -12.18 4.33
CA THR A 26 10.54 -13.33 5.11
C THR A 26 9.22 -13.04 5.83
N PHE A 27 8.88 -11.76 6.05
CA PHE A 27 7.62 -11.34 6.66
C PHE A 27 6.49 -11.06 5.66
N ARG A 28 6.71 -11.28 4.36
CA ARG A 28 5.73 -10.96 3.30
C ARG A 28 4.36 -11.56 3.56
N GLU A 29 4.29 -12.87 3.79
CA GLU A 29 3.04 -13.60 4.01
C GLU A 29 2.27 -12.97 5.19
N ARG A 30 2.95 -12.81 6.33
CA ARG A 30 2.35 -12.19 7.52
C ARG A 30 1.88 -10.76 7.28
N ILE A 31 2.62 -9.96 6.51
CA ILE A 31 2.23 -8.59 6.15
C ILE A 31 1.01 -8.59 5.24
N GLY A 32 0.94 -9.52 4.28
CA GLY A 32 -0.21 -9.69 3.39
C GLY A 32 -1.48 -10.06 4.16
N ASP A 33 -1.40 -11.03 5.07
CA ASP A 33 -2.53 -11.43 5.92
C ASP A 33 -3.04 -10.26 6.75
N LEU A 34 -2.14 -9.51 7.38
CA LEU A 34 -2.50 -8.35 8.21
C LEU A 34 -3.10 -7.20 7.40
N LEU A 35 -2.60 -6.98 6.18
CA LEU A 35 -3.15 -5.98 5.26
C LEU A 35 -4.56 -6.38 4.82
N LEU A 36 -4.76 -7.64 4.41
CA LEU A 36 -6.08 -8.14 3.99
C LEU A 36 -7.09 -8.16 5.12
N ALA A 37 -6.69 -8.54 6.34
CA ALA A 37 -7.58 -8.54 7.50
C ALA A 37 -8.07 -7.13 7.86
N SER A 38 -7.28 -6.09 7.55
CA SER A 38 -7.61 -4.67 7.73
C SER A 38 -8.15 -4.31 9.13
N GLU A 39 -7.69 -5.03 10.16
CA GLU A 39 -8.18 -4.92 11.54
C GLU A 39 -7.83 -3.58 12.21
N PHE A 40 -6.81 -2.87 11.71
CA PHE A 40 -6.30 -1.63 12.30
C PHE A 40 -6.00 -0.56 11.25
N CYS A 41 -6.81 0.50 11.26
CA CYS A 41 -6.89 1.56 10.24
C CYS A 41 -5.59 2.38 10.02
N PHE A 42 -4.58 2.27 10.89
CA PHE A 42 -3.34 3.05 10.77
C PHE A 42 -2.12 2.24 10.32
N SER A 43 -2.19 0.90 10.37
CA SER A 43 -1.02 0.06 10.10
C SER A 43 -0.91 -0.37 8.62
N GLY A 44 -2.01 -0.38 7.86
CA GLY A 44 -1.99 -0.89 6.49
C GLY A 44 -1.13 -0.04 5.54
N SER A 45 -1.03 1.27 5.76
CA SER A 45 -0.12 2.13 5.00
C SER A 45 1.35 1.71 5.15
N ALA A 46 1.77 1.27 6.34
CA ALA A 46 3.13 0.77 6.56
C ALA A 46 3.34 -0.64 5.97
N TYR A 47 2.30 -1.46 5.90
CA TYR A 47 2.33 -2.74 5.18
C TYR A 47 2.49 -2.52 3.67
N CYS A 48 1.73 -1.57 3.10
CA CYS A 48 1.86 -1.18 1.70
C CYS A 48 3.27 -0.65 1.38
N PHE A 49 3.83 0.17 2.27
CA PHE A 49 5.22 0.60 2.19
C PHE A 49 6.20 -0.58 2.20
N ALA A 50 6.06 -1.53 3.12
CA ALA A 50 6.95 -2.70 3.19
C ALA A 50 6.90 -3.56 1.92
N LEU A 51 5.71 -3.81 1.38
CA LEU A 51 5.51 -4.53 0.12
C LEU A 51 6.15 -3.79 -1.07
N ALA A 52 5.97 -2.47 -1.16
CA ALA A 52 6.63 -1.64 -2.17
C ALA A 52 8.17 -1.68 -2.07
N ARG A 53 8.71 -1.90 -0.87
CA ARG A 53 10.15 -2.02 -0.60
C ARG A 53 10.72 -3.40 -0.96
N PHE A 54 9.92 -4.45 -0.84
CA PHE A 54 10.31 -5.80 -1.23
C PHE A 54 10.45 -5.91 -2.75
N GLY A 55 9.55 -5.29 -3.51
CA GLY A 55 9.79 -5.00 -4.92
C GLY A 55 9.62 -6.17 -5.88
N THR A 56 8.82 -7.18 -5.54
CA THR A 56 8.65 -8.40 -6.36
C THR A 56 7.23 -8.56 -6.90
N HIS A 57 7.03 -9.44 -7.89
CA HIS A 57 5.70 -9.76 -8.41
C HIS A 57 4.74 -10.27 -7.31
N ALA A 58 5.23 -11.06 -6.36
CA ALA A 58 4.42 -11.53 -5.23
C ALA A 58 3.90 -10.37 -4.36
N ASP A 59 4.64 -9.27 -4.26
CA ASP A 59 4.20 -8.08 -3.53
C ASP A 59 3.09 -7.34 -4.28
N ALA A 60 3.17 -7.30 -5.62
CA ALA A 60 2.13 -6.73 -6.48
C ALA A 60 0.83 -7.55 -6.44
N GLU A 61 0.93 -8.87 -6.35
CA GLU A 61 -0.22 -9.77 -6.17
C GLU A 61 -0.96 -9.50 -4.85
N VAL A 62 -0.23 -9.35 -3.74
CA VAL A 62 -0.82 -9.00 -2.43
C VAL A 62 -1.56 -7.67 -2.48
N LEU A 63 -0.94 -6.64 -3.07
CA LEU A 63 -1.54 -5.31 -3.19
C LEU A 63 -2.77 -5.32 -4.11
N THR A 64 -2.72 -6.08 -5.20
CA THR A 64 -3.84 -6.25 -6.14
C THR A 64 -5.01 -6.96 -5.45
N ALA A 65 -4.77 -8.04 -4.71
CA ALA A 65 -5.80 -8.75 -3.95
C ALA A 65 -6.48 -7.84 -2.90
N TYR A 66 -5.71 -6.99 -2.22
CA TYR A 66 -6.25 -6.00 -1.28
C TYR A 66 -7.15 -4.97 -1.99
N LEU A 67 -6.69 -4.39 -3.11
CA LEU A 67 -7.45 -3.39 -3.86
C LEU A 67 -8.73 -3.99 -4.46
N ASP A 68 -8.67 -5.21 -4.98
CA ASP A 68 -9.84 -5.94 -5.46
C ASP A 68 -10.91 -6.11 -4.38
N HIS A 69 -10.48 -6.38 -3.14
CA HIS A 69 -11.38 -6.60 -2.03
C HIS A 69 -12.01 -5.29 -1.50
N TYR A 70 -11.23 -4.22 -1.42
CA TYR A 70 -11.60 -3.01 -0.67
C TYR A 70 -11.95 -1.79 -1.53
N LEU A 71 -11.65 -1.74 -2.83
CA LEU A 71 -12.13 -0.65 -3.69
C LEU A 71 -13.65 -0.68 -3.94
N PRO A 72 -14.29 -1.86 -4.16
CA PRO A 72 -15.75 -1.90 -4.32
C PRO A 72 -16.54 -1.51 -3.06
N ARG A 73 -15.90 -1.53 -1.89
CA ARG A 73 -16.51 -1.24 -0.59
C ARG A 73 -16.35 0.24 -0.26
N THR A 74 -17.16 1.07 -0.91
CA THR A 74 -17.05 2.54 -0.84
C THR A 74 -17.47 3.12 0.52
N ASP A 75 -18.09 2.32 1.38
CA ASP A 75 -18.36 2.62 2.78
C ASP A 75 -17.12 2.46 3.68
N LEU A 76 -16.11 1.70 3.25
CA LEU A 76 -14.90 1.43 4.00
C LEU A 76 -13.74 2.33 3.56
N ARG A 77 -13.12 2.98 4.55
CA ARG A 77 -11.96 3.87 4.37
C ARG A 77 -10.78 3.30 5.13
N TYR A 78 -9.94 2.58 4.40
CA TYR A 78 -8.73 1.98 4.93
C TYR A 78 -7.54 2.51 4.13
N ASP A 79 -6.63 1.62 3.78
CA ASP A 79 -5.35 1.93 3.18
C ASP A 79 -5.38 1.79 1.65
N GLN A 80 -6.57 1.80 1.00
CA GLN A 80 -6.69 1.74 -0.47
C GLN A 80 -5.79 2.78 -1.18
N PRO A 81 -5.69 4.04 -0.70
CA PRO A 81 -4.77 4.99 -1.31
C PRO A 81 -3.29 4.59 -1.19
N ALA A 82 -2.88 4.00 -0.07
CA ALA A 82 -1.50 3.55 0.13
C ALA A 82 -1.21 2.30 -0.72
N ALA A 83 -2.16 1.38 -0.81
CA ALA A 83 -2.06 0.17 -1.61
C ALA A 83 -1.95 0.50 -3.11
N LEU A 84 -2.76 1.45 -3.61
CA LEU A 84 -2.67 1.88 -5.01
C LEU A 84 -1.31 2.53 -5.32
N GLY A 85 -0.85 3.42 -4.44
CA GLY A 85 0.46 4.06 -4.61
C GLY A 85 1.62 3.04 -4.63
N ALA A 86 1.56 2.05 -3.74
CA ALA A 86 2.50 0.94 -3.70
C ALA A 86 2.47 0.11 -4.99
N LEU A 87 1.29 -0.24 -5.49
CA LEU A 87 1.15 -1.05 -6.71
C LEU A 87 1.67 -0.29 -7.94
N LEU A 88 1.33 0.99 -8.10
CA LEU A 88 1.82 1.83 -9.20
C LEU A 88 3.34 1.98 -9.19
N ARG A 89 3.94 2.03 -8.00
CA ARG A 89 5.40 2.01 -7.85
C ARG A 89 5.98 0.67 -8.30
N LEU A 90 5.38 -0.44 -7.89
CA LEU A 90 5.84 -1.78 -8.30
C LEU A 90 5.71 -1.97 -9.80
N ASP A 91 4.61 -1.52 -10.41
CA ASP A 91 4.42 -1.55 -11.86
C ASP A 91 5.54 -0.82 -12.60
N ALA A 92 5.87 0.39 -12.16
CA ALA A 92 6.97 1.13 -12.74
C ALA A 92 8.34 0.47 -12.50
N HIS A 93 8.53 -0.20 -11.36
CA HIS A 93 9.78 -0.87 -11.03
C HIS A 93 9.98 -2.19 -11.80
N LEU A 94 8.90 -2.95 -11.99
CA LEU A 94 8.90 -4.29 -12.59
C LEU A 94 8.59 -4.27 -14.09
N GLY A 95 8.14 -3.13 -14.64
CA GLY A 95 7.67 -3.03 -16.02
C GLY A 95 6.33 -3.74 -16.23
N THR A 96 5.46 -3.74 -15.21
CA THR A 96 4.13 -4.37 -15.24
C THR A 96 3.02 -3.32 -15.25
N HIS A 97 1.78 -3.79 -15.38
CA HIS A 97 0.57 -2.97 -15.53
C HIS A 97 -0.57 -3.49 -14.66
N HIS A 98 -0.27 -3.98 -13.45
CA HIS A 98 -1.27 -4.54 -12.54
C HIS A 98 -2.31 -3.50 -12.10
N ALA A 99 -1.91 -2.23 -11.97
CA ALA A 99 -2.76 -1.13 -11.54
C ALA A 99 -3.78 -0.68 -12.59
N ASP A 100 -3.53 -0.94 -13.89
CA ASP A 100 -4.34 -0.41 -15.00
C ASP A 100 -5.82 -0.74 -14.84
N ARG A 101 -6.16 -1.96 -14.43
CA ARG A 101 -7.55 -2.40 -14.18
C ARG A 101 -8.29 -1.56 -13.13
N PHE A 102 -7.58 -0.90 -12.22
CA PHE A 102 -8.15 -0.06 -11.18
C PHE A 102 -8.25 1.41 -11.59
N THR A 103 -7.30 1.87 -12.41
CA THR A 103 -7.11 3.29 -12.76
C THR A 103 -7.57 3.66 -14.16
N GLN A 104 -8.12 2.72 -14.92
CA GLN A 104 -8.83 3.04 -16.17
C GLN A 104 -9.97 4.05 -15.90
N PRO A 105 -10.35 4.85 -16.91
CA PRO A 105 -11.52 5.73 -16.80
C PRO A 105 -12.75 4.94 -16.36
N ASP A 106 -13.54 5.50 -15.45
CA ASP A 106 -14.69 4.84 -14.80
C ASP A 106 -14.32 3.56 -14.02
N GLY A 107 -13.02 3.35 -13.74
CA GLY A 107 -12.51 2.20 -13.00
C GLY A 107 -12.80 2.26 -11.50
N LEU A 108 -12.48 1.16 -10.79
CA LEU A 108 -12.78 1.01 -9.37
C LEU A 108 -12.17 2.12 -8.49
N TRP A 109 -11.01 2.66 -8.87
CA TRP A 109 -10.40 3.78 -8.14
C TRP A 109 -11.24 5.05 -8.22
N GLU A 110 -11.66 5.42 -9.44
CA GLU A 110 -12.46 6.61 -9.67
C GLU A 110 -13.84 6.49 -9.01
N GLN A 111 -14.48 5.32 -9.12
CA GLN A 111 -15.74 5.04 -8.44
C GLN A 111 -15.62 5.20 -6.92
N TRP A 112 -14.54 4.68 -6.32
CA TRP A 112 -14.28 4.80 -4.89
C TRP A 112 -14.05 6.26 -4.45
N VAL A 113 -13.26 7.04 -5.21
CA VAL A 113 -13.05 8.47 -4.94
C VAL A 113 -14.36 9.25 -5.06
N ASN A 114 -15.15 8.98 -6.11
CA ASN A 114 -16.40 9.70 -6.40
C ASN A 114 -17.53 9.41 -5.41
N ALA A 115 -17.54 8.22 -4.81
CA ALA A 115 -18.45 7.87 -3.73
C ALA A 115 -18.18 8.67 -2.43
N LEU A 116 -16.98 9.23 -2.29
CA LEU A 116 -16.56 10.00 -1.12
C LEU A 116 -16.56 11.50 -1.47
N ALA A 117 -17.67 12.18 -1.20
CA ALA A 117 -17.89 13.59 -1.61
C ALA A 117 -16.78 14.59 -1.21
N HIS A 118 -16.05 14.32 -0.11
CA HIS A 118 -14.94 15.16 0.36
C HIS A 118 -13.58 14.85 -0.31
N LEU A 119 -13.48 13.75 -1.07
CA LEU A 119 -12.29 13.36 -1.83
C LEU A 119 -12.44 13.64 -3.34
N ARG A 120 -13.67 13.85 -3.81
CA ARG A 120 -13.95 14.21 -5.20
C ARG A 120 -13.12 15.44 -5.60
N ASP A 121 -12.48 15.35 -6.76
CA ASP A 121 -11.60 16.38 -7.32
C ASP A 121 -10.39 16.75 -6.43
N HIS A 122 -10.11 15.99 -5.36
CA HIS A 122 -8.99 16.28 -4.48
C HIS A 122 -7.68 15.80 -5.11
N PRO A 123 -6.70 16.68 -5.40
CA PRO A 123 -5.52 16.34 -6.20
C PRO A 123 -4.65 15.25 -5.57
N ALA A 124 -4.64 15.15 -4.24
CA ALA A 124 -3.91 14.11 -3.50
C ALA A 124 -4.41 12.66 -3.74
N TYR A 125 -5.58 12.49 -4.38
CA TYR A 125 -6.16 11.18 -4.70
C TYR A 125 -6.06 10.82 -6.18
N THR A 126 -5.29 11.60 -6.96
CA THR A 126 -4.89 11.16 -8.30
C THR A 126 -3.92 9.98 -8.20
N PRO A 127 -3.97 8.98 -9.11
CA PRO A 127 -3.01 7.86 -9.13
C PRO A 127 -1.55 8.33 -9.12
N VAL A 128 -1.25 9.40 -9.87
CA VAL A 128 0.10 10.00 -9.93
C VAL A 128 0.57 10.47 -8.56
N GLU A 129 -0.27 11.22 -7.81
CA GLU A 129 0.10 11.69 -6.48
C GLU A 129 0.18 10.53 -5.46
N ARG A 130 -0.64 9.49 -5.60
CA ARG A 130 -0.52 8.28 -4.75
C ARG A 130 0.80 7.56 -4.96
N ARG A 131 1.24 7.41 -6.21
CA ARG A 131 2.57 6.86 -6.53
C ARG A 131 3.67 7.75 -5.97
N ARG A 132 3.61 9.06 -6.21
CA ARG A 132 4.61 10.03 -5.75
C ARG A 132 4.83 9.96 -4.23
N TRP A 133 3.76 9.86 -3.45
CA TRP A 133 3.86 9.70 -2.00
C TRP A 133 4.60 8.43 -1.59
N THR A 134 4.34 7.32 -2.29
CA THR A 134 5.01 6.03 -2.03
C THR A 134 6.49 6.10 -2.42
N ASP A 135 6.81 6.74 -3.55
CA ASP A 135 8.19 6.96 -3.99
C ASP A 135 8.98 7.73 -2.94
N LEU A 136 8.44 8.84 -2.41
CA LEU A 136 9.07 9.62 -1.34
C LEU A 136 9.40 8.78 -0.09
N GLN A 137 8.45 7.94 0.35
CA GLN A 137 8.68 7.05 1.50
C GLN A 137 9.78 6.02 1.21
N CYS A 138 9.76 5.42 0.02
CA CYS A 138 10.76 4.42 -0.39
C CYS A 138 12.15 5.01 -0.55
N ASP A 139 12.25 6.22 -1.09
CA ASP A 139 13.51 6.92 -1.31
C ASP A 139 14.12 7.40 0.00
N PHE A 140 13.30 7.92 0.92
CA PHE A 140 13.73 8.22 2.27
C PHE A 140 14.36 6.99 2.96
N ALA A 141 13.72 5.82 2.85
CA ALA A 141 14.22 4.58 3.43
C ALA A 141 15.51 4.07 2.75
N ASN A 142 15.75 4.36 1.47
CA ASN A 142 17.03 4.04 0.81
C ASN A 142 18.20 4.80 1.42
N GLY A 143 17.98 6.04 1.88
CA GLY A 143 19.00 6.86 2.55
C GLY A 143 19.51 6.25 3.85
N TRP A 144 18.66 5.49 4.56
CA TRP A 144 18.99 4.85 5.83
C TRP A 144 19.85 3.59 5.68
N THR A 145 19.78 2.91 4.53
CA THR A 145 20.56 1.69 4.26
C THR A 145 21.97 1.95 3.71
N ARG A 146 22.30 3.21 3.42
CA ARG A 146 23.60 3.64 2.87
C ARG A 146 24.49 4.37 3.89
N GLY A 147 24.07 4.43 5.16
CA GLY A 147 24.80 5.02 6.28
C GLY A 147 25.46 3.98 7.16
#